data_AF-A0AAJ6NPY1-F1
#
_entry.id   AF-A0AAJ6NPY1-F1
#
_cell.length_a   1.000
_cell.length_b   1.000
_cell.length_c   1.000
_cell.angle_alpha   90.00
_cell.angle_beta   90.00
_cell.angle_gamma   90.00
#
_symmetry.space_group_name_H-M   'P 1'
#
loop_
_entity.id
_entity.type
_entity.pdbx_description
1 polymer ?
#
loop_
_entity_poly.entity_id
_entity_poly.type
_entity_poly.pdbx_seq_one_letter_code
_entity_poly.pdbx_strand_id
1 'polypeptide(L)'
;MFDLFGNWTLPSVFPLGAILFNFLFLLIAIPIEAYVFYKRIKFDRKTSIFYAISVNLFSSAIGWFLFFVLEPILPIYFKAELIGFVFFNIFQSTNTQSLLIVTAFIVFFTTIIMKIFLLQIFVFLLSENVGKKQDTSELPQRIQWRFASRARFQSTNLVTTTLIANSLSYSAITFILLIRNR
;
A
#
# COMPACT_ATOMS: atom_id res chain seq x y z
N MET A 1 -23.40 -36.32 -16.73
CA MET A 1 -24.01 -35.86 -15.46
C MET A 1 -22.85 -35.45 -14.57
N PHE A 2 -22.89 -34.23 -14.06
CA PHE A 2 -21.79 -33.40 -13.55
C PHE A 2 -20.84 -34.05 -12.52
N ASP A 3 -19.60 -34.33 -12.91
CA ASP A 3 -18.45 -34.51 -12.00
C ASP A 3 -17.55 -33.26 -12.03
N LEU A 4 -18.12 -32.11 -11.66
CA LEU A 4 -17.44 -30.79 -11.73
C LEU A 4 -16.91 -30.29 -10.37
N PHE A 5 -16.96 -31.10 -9.31
CA PHE A 5 -16.56 -30.69 -7.94
C PHE A 5 -15.54 -31.63 -7.25
N GLY A 6 -14.86 -32.50 -8.02
CA GLY A 6 -14.04 -33.58 -7.45
C GLY A 6 -12.64 -33.24 -6.92
N ASN A 7 -12.06 -32.07 -7.22
CA ASN A 7 -10.65 -31.77 -6.87
C ASN A 7 -10.44 -30.37 -6.30
N TRP A 8 -11.33 -29.89 -5.43
CA TRP A 8 -11.02 -28.75 -4.57
C TRP A 8 -10.20 -29.25 -3.39
N THR A 9 -8.94 -29.60 -3.62
CA THR A 9 -7.96 -29.71 -2.52
C THR A 9 -7.72 -28.30 -2.01
N LEU A 10 -8.62 -27.81 -1.15
CA LEU A 10 -8.38 -26.60 -0.38
C LEU A 10 -7.01 -26.79 0.30
N PRO A 11 -6.05 -25.87 0.08
CA PRO A 11 -4.75 -26.00 0.73
C PRO A 11 -4.97 -26.09 2.24
N SER A 12 -4.42 -27.14 2.85
CA SER A 12 -4.70 -27.58 4.24
C SER A 12 -4.28 -26.58 5.33
N VAL A 13 -3.79 -25.40 4.97
CA VAL A 13 -3.37 -24.36 5.90
C VAL A 13 -4.06 -23.06 5.51
N PHE A 14 -5.20 -22.79 6.14
CA PHE A 14 -5.89 -21.51 5.98
C PHE A 14 -5.00 -20.41 6.57
N PRO A 15 -4.60 -19.37 5.81
CA PRO A 15 -3.65 -18.36 6.27
C PRO A 15 -4.30 -17.33 7.22
N LEU A 16 -5.02 -17.82 8.23
CA LEU A 16 -5.78 -17.00 9.19
C LEU A 16 -4.87 -15.99 9.89
N GLY A 17 -3.65 -16.41 10.25
CA GLY A 17 -2.64 -15.53 10.84
C GLY A 17 -2.24 -14.39 9.91
N ALA A 18 -2.01 -14.66 8.63
CA ALA A 18 -1.65 -13.62 7.65
C ALA A 18 -2.78 -12.61 7.46
N ILE A 19 -4.03 -13.09 7.41
CA ILE A 19 -5.22 -12.23 7.31
C ILE A 19 -5.34 -11.34 8.56
N LEU A 20 -5.25 -11.91 9.76
CA LEU A 20 -5.30 -11.18 11.03
C LEU A 20 -4.20 -10.11 11.14
N PHE A 21 -2.96 -10.46 10.78
CA PHE A 21 -1.85 -9.50 10.76
C PHE A 21 -2.07 -8.38 9.73
N ASN A 22 -2.57 -8.71 8.54
CA ASN A 22 -2.88 -7.71 7.53
C ASN A 22 -3.97 -6.74 8.02
N PHE A 23 -5.03 -7.25 8.66
CA PHE A 23 -6.05 -6.40 9.29
C PHE A 23 -5.47 -5.51 10.40
N LEU A 24 -4.61 -6.06 11.26
CA LEU A 24 -3.95 -5.29 12.31
C LEU A 24 -3.09 -4.17 11.71
N PHE A 25 -2.33 -4.45 10.66
CA PHE A 25 -1.51 -3.46 9.98
C PHE A 25 -2.35 -2.37 9.33
N LEU A 26 -3.48 -2.72 8.70
CA LEU A 26 -4.42 -1.72 8.17
C LEU A 26 -5.01 -0.85 9.29
N LEU A 27 -5.38 -1.45 10.42
CA LEU A 27 -5.95 -0.74 11.57
C LEU A 27 -4.97 0.29 12.15
N ILE A 28 -3.67 0.02 12.11
CA ILE A 28 -2.61 0.93 12.58
C ILE A 28 -2.27 1.97 11.51
N ALA A 29 -2.09 1.54 10.26
CA ALA A 29 -1.65 2.40 9.17
C ALA A 29 -2.68 3.47 8.84
N ILE A 30 -3.97 3.11 8.73
CA ILE A 30 -5.02 4.03 8.29
C ILE A 30 -5.12 5.30 9.18
N PRO A 31 -5.20 5.20 10.52
CA PRO A 31 -5.23 6.38 11.39
C PRO A 31 -3.96 7.24 11.30
N ILE A 32 -2.78 6.61 11.22
CA ILE A 32 -1.50 7.32 11.13
C ILE A 32 -1.42 8.08 9.81
N GLU A 33 -1.71 7.42 8.68
CA GLU A 33 -1.68 8.05 7.36
C GLU A 33 -2.75 9.13 7.24
N ALA A 34 -3.96 8.92 7.78
CA ALA A 34 -5.02 9.94 7.81
C ALA A 34 -4.59 11.19 8.60
N TYR A 35 -3.91 11.01 9.74
CA TYR A 35 -3.39 12.14 10.53
C TYR A 35 -2.32 12.91 9.76
N VAL A 36 -1.41 12.19 9.08
CA VAL A 36 -0.34 12.82 8.29
C VAL A 36 -0.92 13.57 7.09
N PHE A 37 -1.92 13.01 6.41
CA PHE A 37 -2.62 13.68 5.31
C PHE A 37 -3.36 14.94 5.77
N TYR A 38 -4.06 14.88 6.90
CA TYR A 38 -4.71 16.04 7.49
C TYR A 38 -3.70 17.16 7.82
N LYS A 39 -2.58 16.81 8.46
CA LYS A 39 -1.61 17.79 8.96
C LYS A 39 -0.74 18.40 7.86
N ARG A 40 -0.31 17.62 6.87
CA ARG A 40 0.66 18.09 5.85
C ARG A 40 0.02 18.52 4.53
N ILE A 41 -1.03 17.83 4.08
CA ILE A 41 -1.71 18.17 2.82
C ILE A 41 -2.89 19.12 3.07
N LYS A 42 -3.28 19.34 4.34
CA LYS A 42 -4.42 20.19 4.75
C LYS A 42 -5.75 19.75 4.12
N PHE A 43 -5.90 18.45 3.87
CA PHE A 43 -7.19 17.88 3.53
C PHE A 43 -8.16 18.00 4.70
N ASP A 44 -9.46 18.10 4.42
CA ASP A 44 -10.49 18.00 5.46
C ASP A 44 -10.35 16.67 6.20
N ARG A 45 -10.83 16.62 7.45
CA ARG A 45 -10.75 15.41 8.29
C ARG A 45 -11.40 14.20 7.62
N LYS A 46 -12.57 14.41 6.98
CA LYS A 46 -13.30 13.36 6.26
C LYS A 46 -12.54 12.86 5.03
N THR A 47 -11.99 13.76 4.23
CA THR A 47 -11.25 13.40 3.01
C THR A 47 -9.92 12.74 3.33
N SER A 48 -9.22 13.19 4.38
CA SER A 48 -7.98 12.57 4.87
C SER A 48 -8.19 11.11 5.28
N ILE A 49 -9.25 10.83 6.03
CA ILE A 49 -9.62 9.47 6.44
C ILE A 49 -10.00 8.63 5.21
N PHE A 50 -10.83 9.17 4.32
CA PHE A 50 -11.22 8.47 3.09
C PHE A 50 -10.02 8.07 2.23
N TYR A 51 -9.12 9.02 1.93
CA TYR A 51 -7.93 8.73 1.13
C TYR A 51 -7.01 7.73 1.82
N ALA A 52 -6.81 7.82 3.14
CA ALA A 52 -6.01 6.85 3.88
C ALA A 52 -6.60 5.44 3.82
N ILE A 53 -7.92 5.31 4.00
CA ILE A 53 -8.62 4.03 3.87
C ILE A 53 -8.46 3.47 2.46
N SER A 54 -8.79 4.27 1.43
CA SER A 54 -8.74 3.84 0.03
C SER A 54 -7.32 3.43 -0.38
N VAL A 55 -6.32 4.28 -0.13
CA VAL A 55 -4.94 3.99 -0.56
C VAL A 55 -4.39 2.75 0.13
N ASN A 56 -4.66 2.54 1.43
CA ASN A 56 -4.18 1.35 2.13
C ASN A 56 -4.91 0.07 1.70
N LEU A 57 -6.23 0.11 1.53
CA LEU A 57 -7.00 -1.06 1.08
C LEU A 57 -6.62 -1.46 -0.36
N PHE A 58 -6.57 -0.50 -1.29
CA PHE A 58 -6.19 -0.79 -2.67
C PHE A 58 -4.73 -1.26 -2.78
N SER A 59 -3.83 -0.66 -2.02
CA SER A 59 -2.43 -1.11 -1.97
C SER A 59 -2.31 -2.54 -1.43
N SER A 60 -3.05 -2.88 -0.36
CA SER A 60 -3.08 -4.24 0.19
C SER A 60 -3.69 -5.23 -0.80
N ALA A 61 -4.83 -4.90 -1.41
CA ALA A 61 -5.50 -5.75 -2.40
C ALA A 61 -4.63 -6.04 -3.62
N ILE A 62 -3.95 -5.02 -4.15
CA ILE A 62 -3.06 -5.20 -5.30
C ILE A 62 -1.77 -5.93 -4.89
N GLY A 63 -1.27 -5.74 -3.67
CA GLY A 63 -0.18 -6.54 -3.11
C GLY A 63 -0.53 -8.03 -3.07
N TRP A 64 -1.71 -8.37 -2.56
CA TRP A 64 -2.22 -9.75 -2.58
C TRP A 64 -2.42 -10.28 -4.00
N PHE A 65 -2.99 -9.47 -4.89
CA PHE A 65 -3.17 -9.85 -6.29
C PHE A 65 -1.83 -10.15 -6.98
N LEU A 66 -0.84 -9.26 -6.83
CA LEU A 66 0.52 -9.47 -7.34
C LEU A 66 1.17 -10.71 -6.75
N PHE A 67 1.00 -10.95 -5.45
CA PHE A 67 1.50 -12.16 -4.80
C PHE A 67 0.92 -13.42 -5.44
N PHE A 68 -0.40 -13.50 -5.62
CA PHE A 68 -1.03 -14.68 -6.24
C PHE A 68 -0.67 -14.86 -7.72
N VAL A 69 -0.40 -13.77 -8.45
CA VAL A 69 0.06 -13.85 -9.85
C VAL A 69 1.53 -14.28 -9.94
N LEU A 70 2.38 -13.82 -9.02
CA LEU A 70 3.80 -14.12 -9.01
C LEU A 70 4.12 -15.48 -8.38
N GLU A 71 3.38 -15.92 -7.36
CA GLU A 71 3.59 -17.19 -6.66
C GLU A 71 3.77 -18.40 -7.61
N PRO A 72 2.92 -18.63 -8.64
CA PRO A 72 3.07 -19.78 -9.54
C PRO A 72 4.26 -19.64 -10.51
N ILE A 73 4.76 -18.42 -10.71
CA ILE A 73 5.89 -18.13 -11.61
C ILE A 73 7.23 -18.28 -10.86
N LEU A 74 7.21 -18.27 -9.53
CA LEU A 74 8.41 -18.36 -8.72
C LEU A 74 9.06 -19.76 -8.80
N PRO A 75 10.39 -19.84 -9.03
CA PRO A 75 11.12 -21.10 -8.99
C PRO A 75 10.97 -21.82 -7.64
N ILE A 76 10.91 -23.17 -7.67
CA ILE A 76 10.74 -24.04 -6.50
C ILE A 76 11.70 -23.70 -5.34
N TYR A 77 12.94 -23.32 -5.68
CA TYR A 77 13.98 -22.99 -4.70
C TYR A 77 13.59 -21.80 -3.82
N PHE A 78 13.09 -20.72 -4.42
CA PHE A 78 12.65 -19.52 -3.67
C PHE A 78 11.39 -19.80 -2.85
N LYS A 79 10.50 -20.67 -3.32
CA LYS A 79 9.29 -21.06 -2.58
C LYS A 79 9.63 -21.83 -1.31
N ALA A 80 10.50 -22.84 -1.42
CA ALA A 80 10.94 -23.64 -0.28
C ALA A 80 11.70 -22.79 0.76
N GLU A 81 12.49 -21.83 0.29
CA GLU A 81 13.29 -20.96 1.16
C GLU A 81 12.45 -19.89 1.86
N LEU A 82 11.45 -19.30 1.18
CA LEU A 82 10.46 -18.41 1.80
C LEU A 82 9.65 -19.13 2.89
N ILE A 83 9.19 -20.36 2.60
CA ILE A 83 8.48 -21.18 3.60
C ILE A 83 9.41 -21.52 4.76
N GLY A 84 10.67 -21.90 4.48
CA GLY A 84 11.69 -22.16 5.49
C GLY A 84 11.95 -20.97 6.41
N PHE A 85 12.07 -19.77 5.83
CA PHE A 85 12.24 -18.52 6.58
C PHE A 85 10.99 -18.17 7.41
N VAL A 86 9.79 -18.23 6.80
CA VAL A 86 8.54 -17.85 7.46
C VAL A 86 8.18 -18.80 8.61
N PHE A 87 8.42 -20.10 8.47
CA PHE A 87 8.04 -21.10 9.47
C PHE A 87 9.14 -21.43 10.48
N PHE A 88 10.41 -21.41 10.08
CA PHE A 88 11.51 -21.87 10.94
C PHE A 88 12.52 -20.78 11.31
N ASN A 89 12.45 -19.58 10.69
CA ASN A 89 13.43 -18.50 10.89
C ASN A 89 14.89 -18.97 10.66
N ILE A 90 15.09 -19.98 9.80
CA ILE A 90 16.39 -20.52 9.44
C ILE A 90 16.76 -20.01 8.05
N PHE A 91 17.87 -19.28 7.97
CA PHE A 91 18.49 -18.90 6.70
C PHE A 91 19.37 -20.06 6.23
N GLN A 92 19.04 -20.66 5.07
CA GLN A 92 19.83 -21.78 4.55
C GLN A 92 21.14 -21.33 3.88
N SER A 93 21.25 -20.07 3.43
CA SER A 93 22.51 -19.52 2.88
C SER A 93 22.67 -18.01 3.08
N THR A 94 23.91 -17.52 3.13
CA THR A 94 24.21 -16.08 3.23
C THR A 94 23.80 -15.30 1.99
N ASN A 95 23.82 -15.95 0.81
CA ASN A 95 23.46 -15.33 -0.47
C ASN A 95 21.95 -15.04 -0.52
N THR A 96 21.14 -15.90 0.09
CA THR A 96 19.68 -15.78 0.08
C THR A 96 19.16 -14.78 1.09
N GLN A 97 19.89 -14.54 2.19
CA GLN A 97 19.64 -13.41 3.08
C GLN A 97 19.79 -12.06 2.34
N SER A 98 20.86 -11.88 1.56
CA SER A 98 21.07 -10.66 0.77
C SER A 98 19.95 -10.48 -0.26
N LEU A 99 19.58 -11.55 -0.96
CA LEU A 99 18.51 -11.53 -1.96
C LEU A 99 17.14 -11.21 -1.34
N LEU A 100 16.84 -11.73 -0.14
CA LEU A 100 15.63 -11.39 0.60
C LEU A 100 15.58 -9.91 1.00
N ILE A 101 16.70 -9.35 1.49
CA ILE A 101 16.79 -7.92 1.84
C ILE A 101 16.56 -7.06 0.60
N VAL A 102 17.19 -7.39 -0.52
CA VAL A 102 17.00 -6.67 -1.79
C VAL A 102 15.55 -6.77 -2.26
N THR A 103 14.95 -7.95 -2.19
CA THR A 103 13.55 -8.15 -2.58
C THR A 103 12.61 -7.35 -1.68
N ALA A 104 12.80 -7.39 -0.36
CA ALA A 104 12.01 -6.61 0.59
C ALA A 104 12.14 -5.11 0.34
N PHE A 105 13.34 -4.63 0.02
CA PHE A 105 13.60 -3.25 -0.36
C PHE A 105 12.83 -2.89 -1.64
N ILE A 106 12.92 -3.70 -2.70
CA ILE A 106 12.19 -3.47 -3.96
C ILE A 106 10.67 -3.42 -3.71
N VAL A 107 10.13 -4.36 -2.93
CA VAL A 107 8.70 -4.40 -2.58
C VAL A 107 8.29 -3.13 -1.82
N PHE A 108 9.10 -2.67 -0.88
CA PHE A 108 8.84 -1.45 -0.13
C PHE A 108 8.74 -0.21 -1.04
N PHE A 109 9.72 0.00 -1.93
CA PHE A 109 9.68 1.13 -2.86
C PHE A 109 8.54 1.04 -3.86
N THR A 110 8.28 -0.17 -4.38
CA THR A 110 7.14 -0.42 -5.29
C THR A 110 5.83 -0.07 -4.61
N THR A 111 5.66 -0.47 -3.34
CA THR A 111 4.47 -0.15 -2.54
C THR A 111 4.31 1.35 -2.33
N ILE A 112 5.40 2.08 -2.06
CA ILE A 112 5.36 3.54 -1.94
C ILE A 112 4.94 4.21 -3.25
N ILE A 113 5.58 3.86 -4.36
CA ILE A 113 5.28 4.40 -5.69
C ILE A 113 3.81 4.16 -6.02
N MET A 114 3.34 2.95 -5.77
CA MET A 114 1.96 2.55 -5.98
C MET A 114 0.99 3.38 -5.14
N LYS A 115 1.27 3.60 -3.85
CA LYS A 115 0.45 4.44 -2.97
C LYS A 115 0.40 5.90 -3.44
N ILE A 116 1.51 6.44 -3.92
CA ILE A 116 1.58 7.80 -4.49
C ILE A 116 0.67 7.88 -5.72
N PHE A 117 0.78 6.90 -6.63
CA PHE A 117 -0.02 6.84 -7.86
C PHE A 117 -1.52 6.72 -7.56
N LEU A 118 -1.91 5.84 -6.64
CA LEU A 118 -3.29 5.70 -6.15
C LEU A 118 -3.82 7.01 -5.57
N LEU A 119 -3.06 7.65 -4.68
CA LEU A 119 -3.48 8.91 -4.07
C LEU A 119 -3.64 10.01 -5.14
N GLN A 120 -2.74 10.09 -6.10
CA GLN A 120 -2.82 11.06 -7.20
C GLN A 120 -4.06 10.83 -8.07
N ILE A 121 -4.37 9.58 -8.41
CA ILE A 121 -5.60 9.21 -9.13
C ILE A 121 -6.83 9.60 -8.31
N PHE A 122 -6.87 9.24 -7.04
CA PHE A 122 -8.02 9.56 -6.20
C PHE A 122 -8.22 11.07 -6.05
N VAL A 123 -7.14 11.83 -5.85
CA VAL A 123 -7.21 13.30 -5.80
C VAL A 123 -7.69 13.87 -7.13
N PHE A 124 -7.20 13.36 -8.26
CA PHE A 124 -7.63 13.82 -9.58
C PHE A 124 -9.13 13.53 -9.84
N LEU A 125 -9.56 12.27 -9.66
CA LEU A 125 -10.93 11.82 -9.87
C LEU A 125 -11.94 12.52 -8.93
N LEU A 126 -11.53 12.78 -7.69
CA LEU A 126 -12.41 13.39 -6.69
C LEU A 126 -12.37 14.92 -6.76
N SER A 127 -11.23 15.54 -7.13
CA SER A 127 -11.13 17.00 -7.34
C SER A 127 -12.01 17.49 -8.48
N GLU A 128 -12.26 16.65 -9.49
CA GLU A 128 -13.20 16.97 -10.58
C GLU A 128 -14.65 17.08 -10.09
N ASN A 129 -14.99 16.41 -8.98
CA ASN A 129 -16.32 16.46 -8.36
C ASN A 129 -16.43 17.45 -7.18
N VAL A 130 -15.32 17.77 -6.50
CA VAL A 130 -15.31 18.70 -5.36
C VAL A 130 -15.26 20.18 -5.80
N GLY A 131 -14.89 20.46 -7.06
CA GLY A 131 -14.82 21.81 -7.61
C GLY A 131 -16.15 22.41 -8.13
N LYS A 132 -17.25 21.65 -8.20
CA LYS A 132 -18.54 22.14 -8.75
C LYS A 132 -19.43 22.91 -7.75
N LYS A 133 -18.82 23.59 -6.77
CA LYS A 133 -19.49 24.60 -5.94
C LYS A 133 -18.64 25.86 -5.82
N GLN A 134 -18.37 26.50 -6.95
CA GLN A 134 -18.25 27.96 -7.01
C GLN A 134 -18.42 28.41 -8.46
N ASP A 135 -19.24 29.44 -8.61
CA ASP A 135 -19.95 29.84 -9.81
C ASP A 135 -19.09 30.14 -11.04
N THR A 136 -19.66 29.77 -12.19
CA THR A 136 -19.79 30.56 -13.43
C THR A 136 -18.69 31.58 -13.73
N SER A 137 -17.84 31.28 -14.70
CA SER A 137 -17.54 32.15 -15.86
C SER A 137 -16.32 31.60 -16.62
N GLU A 138 -16.39 31.69 -17.94
CA GLU A 138 -15.31 31.38 -18.88
C GLU A 138 -14.00 32.04 -18.42
N LEU A 139 -12.91 31.28 -18.24
CA LEU A 139 -11.64 31.86 -17.80
C LEU A 139 -10.43 31.38 -18.62
N PRO A 140 -9.39 32.24 -18.76
CA PRO A 140 -8.45 32.23 -19.87
C PRO A 140 -7.23 31.33 -19.61
N GLN A 141 -6.51 30.96 -20.68
CA GLN A 141 -5.30 30.10 -20.72
C GLN A 141 -4.22 30.40 -19.64
N ARG A 142 -4.21 31.61 -19.06
CA ARG A 142 -3.26 32.01 -18.01
C ARG A 142 -3.52 31.32 -16.65
N ILE A 143 -4.74 30.83 -16.39
CA ILE A 143 -5.08 30.10 -15.15
C ILE A 143 -4.59 28.65 -15.23
N GLN A 144 -4.58 28.02 -16.41
CA GLN A 144 -4.09 26.65 -16.60
C GLN A 144 -2.62 26.49 -16.17
N TRP A 145 -1.77 27.50 -16.43
CA TRP A 145 -0.36 27.46 -16.04
C TRP A 145 -0.15 27.60 -14.52
N ARG A 146 -1.00 28.38 -13.84
CA ARG A 146 -1.01 28.48 -12.37
C ARG A 146 -1.60 27.22 -11.73
N PHE A 147 -2.55 26.55 -12.37
CA PHE A 147 -3.08 25.27 -11.92
C PHE A 147 -2.04 24.14 -12.09
N ALA A 148 -1.32 24.11 -13.22
CA ALA A 148 -0.25 23.16 -13.47
C ALA A 148 0.93 23.33 -12.49
N SER A 149 1.28 24.58 -12.13
CA SER A 149 2.30 24.82 -11.11
C SER A 149 1.81 24.44 -9.71
N ARG A 150 0.56 24.75 -9.35
CA ARG A 150 -0.05 24.29 -8.08
C ARG A 150 -0.13 22.77 -8.01
N ALA A 151 -0.47 22.09 -9.10
CA ALA A 151 -0.49 20.63 -9.20
C ALA A 151 0.92 20.03 -9.04
N ARG A 152 1.97 20.67 -9.57
CA ARG A 152 3.38 20.26 -9.35
C ARG A 152 3.84 20.48 -7.90
N PHE A 153 3.49 21.60 -7.27
CA PHE A 153 3.81 21.82 -5.85
C PHE A 153 3.02 20.91 -4.92
N GLN A 154 1.77 20.62 -5.27
CA GLN A 154 0.93 19.67 -4.56
C GLN A 154 1.46 18.25 -4.77
N SER A 155 1.95 17.86 -5.95
CA SER A 155 2.55 16.54 -6.19
C SER A 155 3.83 16.33 -5.37
N THR A 156 4.70 17.34 -5.24
CA THR A 156 5.91 17.21 -4.40
C THR A 156 5.57 17.10 -2.92
N ASN A 157 4.59 17.88 -2.44
CA ASN A 157 4.08 17.74 -1.07
C ASN A 157 3.34 16.42 -0.85
N LEU A 158 2.63 15.90 -1.85
CA LEU A 158 1.95 14.60 -1.80
C LEU A 158 2.97 13.46 -1.71
N VAL A 159 4.00 13.45 -2.56
CA VAL A 159 5.06 12.43 -2.55
C VAL A 159 5.75 12.38 -1.19
N THR A 160 6.22 13.52 -0.70
CA THR A 160 6.92 13.60 0.59
C THR A 160 5.99 13.25 1.76
N THR A 161 4.73 13.66 1.71
CA THR A 161 3.74 13.32 2.74
C THR A 161 3.42 11.83 2.75
N THR A 162 3.18 11.22 1.58
CA THR A 162 2.93 9.77 1.46
C THR A 162 4.13 8.95 1.90
N LEU A 163 5.36 9.40 1.57
CA LEU A 163 6.59 8.77 2.04
C LEU A 163 6.68 8.79 3.57
N ILE A 164 6.45 9.95 4.19
CA ILE A 164 6.49 10.11 5.64
C ILE A 164 5.37 9.29 6.32
N ALA A 165 4.16 9.33 5.76
CA ALA A 165 3.02 8.58 6.25
C ALA A 165 3.30 7.08 6.24
N ASN A 166 3.80 6.55 5.12
CA ASN A 166 4.17 5.15 4.97
C ASN A 166 5.30 4.77 5.95
N SER A 167 6.36 5.58 6.01
CA SER A 167 7.49 5.31 6.92
C SER A 167 7.07 5.29 8.40
N LEU A 168 6.18 6.20 8.81
CA LEU A 168 5.65 6.24 10.18
C LEU A 168 4.77 5.02 10.49
N SER A 169 3.88 4.65 9.56
CA SER A 169 3.02 3.48 9.72
C SER A 169 3.84 2.19 9.84
N TYR A 170 4.83 1.98 8.97
CA TYR A 170 5.69 0.81 9.03
C TYR A 170 6.60 0.81 10.26
N SER A 171 7.09 1.97 10.69
CA SER A 171 7.86 2.09 11.94
C SER A 171 7.02 1.69 13.16
N ALA A 172 5.76 2.14 13.21
CA ALA A 172 4.83 1.77 14.29
C ALA A 172 4.51 0.26 14.27
N ILE A 173 4.28 -0.31 13.09
CA ILE A 173 4.08 -1.75 12.91
C ILE A 173 5.31 -2.53 13.39
N THR A 174 6.52 -2.16 12.96
CA THR A 174 7.76 -2.81 13.41
C THR A 174 7.94 -2.71 14.91
N PHE A 175 7.61 -1.58 15.53
CA PHE A 175 7.69 -1.41 16.98
C PHE A 175 6.74 -2.37 17.72
N ILE A 176 5.50 -2.51 17.25
CA ILE A 176 4.53 -3.46 17.81
C ILE A 176 5.03 -4.91 17.64
N LEU A 177 5.58 -5.24 16.47
CA LEU A 177 6.14 -6.57 16.23
C LEU A 177 7.35 -6.87 17.12
N LEU A 178 8.21 -5.88 17.39
CA LEU A 178 9.34 -6.03 18.31
C LEU A 178 8.91 -6.30 19.74
N ILE A 179 7.83 -5.67 20.21
CA ILE A 179 7.25 -5.95 21.53
C ILE A 179 6.68 -7.36 21.58
N ARG A 180 6.02 -7.83 20.50
CA ARG A 180 5.47 -9.19 20.41
C ARG A 180 6.54 -10.28 20.37
N ASN A 181 7.72 -9.97 19.82
CA ASN A 181 8.80 -10.93 19.61
C ASN A 181 9.83 -10.95 20.76
N ARG A 182 9.55 -10.23 21.86
CA ARG A 182 10.21 -10.41 23.15
C ARG A 182 9.35 -11.28 24.05
#